data_AF-A0A9N8VVA1-F1
#
_entry.id   AF-A0A9N8VVA1-F1
#
_cell.length_a   1.000
_cell.length_b   1.000
_cell.length_c   1.000
_cell.angle_alpha   90.00
_cell.angle_beta   90.00
_cell.angle_gamma   90.00
#
_symmetry.space_group_name_H-M   'P 1'
#
loop_
_entity.id
_entity.type
_entity.pdbx_description
1 polymer ?
#
loop_
_entity_poly.entity_id
_entity_poly.type
_entity_poly.pdbx_seq_one_letter_code
_entity_poly.pdbx_strand_id
1 'polypeptide(L)'
;MVHCNAIIKHRSTISHFIGPVIKDAVVQLGGSEPEAMAMAVKIIEENGCTRVQRGCFGATLMKTPEKLAQILYAIQEKGVHIPVTIKCRTGVDEVDSYEDLSRFISVLSKTDIVRHIIIHARKCWINGISPKKNRQIPPLDYSRVRRIAEEFPHINFSINGGIDSIESINEHLNNVDGVMIGRKVIKDPLFLSDIEQELYGTQPKPFSTVISEYLAYATEQSNLSLPFKPSLNILLKPIYNLIKGTKGKRYRTLLQEKCRKCRSKERTFNGELFNNIVAESLTEILGSDWTMRR
;
A
#
# COMPACT_ATOMS: atom_id res chain seq x y z
N MET A 1 -0.73 7.21 0.21
CA MET A 1 -0.36 8.55 -0.23
C MET A 1 -1.47 9.27 -0.94
N VAL A 2 -2.31 9.95 -0.16
CA VAL A 2 -3.19 11.02 -0.60
C VAL A 2 -2.51 12.34 -0.24
N HIS A 3 -2.58 13.36 -1.10
CA HIS A 3 -2.02 14.67 -0.78
C HIS A 3 -2.85 15.37 0.32
N CYS A 4 -2.23 15.99 1.33
CA CYS A 4 -2.93 16.67 2.43
C CYS A 4 -3.98 17.69 1.94
N ASN A 5 -3.63 18.54 0.99
CA ASN A 5 -4.58 19.51 0.39
C ASN A 5 -5.80 18.85 -0.27
N ALA A 6 -5.68 17.61 -0.77
CA ALA A 6 -6.85 16.91 -1.31
C ALA A 6 -7.82 16.51 -0.19
N ILE A 7 -7.30 16.07 0.96
CA ILE A 7 -8.10 15.79 2.15
C ILE A 7 -8.83 17.05 2.62
N ILE A 8 -8.10 18.17 2.74
CA ILE A 8 -8.67 19.45 3.18
C ILE A 8 -9.76 19.93 2.23
N LYS A 9 -9.49 19.93 0.92
CA LYS A 9 -10.43 20.42 -0.10
C LYS A 9 -11.70 19.57 -0.17
N HIS A 10 -11.59 18.27 0.07
CA HIS A 10 -12.69 17.32 -0.06
C HIS A 10 -13.22 16.79 1.28
N ARG A 11 -13.02 17.53 2.38
CA ARG A 11 -13.39 17.09 3.74
C ARG A 11 -14.85 16.61 3.86
N SER A 12 -15.79 17.26 3.19
CA SER A 12 -17.22 16.90 3.22
C SER A 12 -17.57 15.64 2.42
N THR A 13 -16.67 15.17 1.56
CA THR A 13 -16.86 14.01 0.69
C THR A 13 -15.72 13.02 0.84
N ILE A 14 -15.01 13.08 1.97
CA ILE A 14 -13.74 12.39 2.16
C ILE A 14 -13.89 10.87 2.03
N SER A 15 -14.99 10.31 2.51
CA SER A 15 -15.35 8.89 2.39
C SER A 15 -15.35 8.40 0.93
N HIS A 16 -15.65 9.25 -0.06
CA HIS A 16 -15.54 8.89 -1.48
C HIS A 16 -14.10 8.66 -1.94
N PHE A 17 -13.13 9.32 -1.30
CA PHE A 17 -11.71 9.27 -1.67
C PHE A 17 -10.95 8.19 -0.90
N ILE A 18 -11.26 8.01 0.38
CA ILE A 18 -10.53 7.10 1.26
C ILE A 18 -11.32 5.87 1.70
N GLY A 19 -12.61 5.76 1.34
CA GLY A 19 -13.42 4.56 1.56
C GLY A 19 -13.85 4.37 3.01
N PRO A 20 -14.46 3.22 3.33
CA PRO A 20 -14.84 2.88 4.70
C PRO A 20 -13.61 2.64 5.57
N VAL A 21 -13.81 2.66 6.89
CA VAL A 21 -12.81 2.27 7.88
C VAL A 21 -12.52 0.78 7.73
N ILE A 22 -11.26 0.43 7.50
CA ILE A 22 -10.79 -0.96 7.48
C ILE A 22 -9.89 -1.16 8.68
N LYS A 23 -10.16 -2.20 9.49
CA LYS A 23 -9.31 -2.56 10.62
C LYS A 23 -7.87 -2.76 10.15
N ASP A 24 -6.92 -2.25 10.93
CA ASP A 24 -5.47 -2.38 10.70
C ASP A 24 -4.95 -1.71 9.41
N ALA A 25 -5.75 -0.85 8.77
CA ALA A 25 -5.33 -0.07 7.61
C ALA A 25 -4.88 1.35 8.00
N VAL A 26 -3.98 1.94 7.18
CA VAL A 26 -3.37 3.25 7.45
C VAL A 26 -3.70 4.24 6.33
N VAL A 27 -3.97 5.51 6.66
CA VAL A 27 -3.92 6.61 5.67
C VAL A 27 -2.52 7.15 5.59
N GLN A 28 -1.88 6.94 4.44
CA GLN A 28 -0.60 7.61 4.19
C GLN A 28 -0.87 8.95 3.51
N LEU A 29 -0.41 10.04 4.12
CA LEU A 29 -0.44 11.39 3.59
C LEU A 29 0.86 11.76 2.86
N GLY A 30 0.77 12.74 1.96
CA GLY A 30 1.91 13.44 1.38
C GLY A 30 1.69 14.95 1.45
N GLY A 31 2.71 15.69 1.85
CA GLY A 31 2.70 17.14 1.99
C GLY A 31 3.97 17.62 2.68
N SER A 32 4.19 18.93 2.67
CA SER A 32 5.35 19.56 3.32
C SER A 32 4.96 20.67 4.30
N GLU A 33 3.74 21.19 4.25
CA GLU A 33 3.37 22.36 5.05
C GLU A 33 2.79 21.91 6.41
N PRO A 34 3.39 22.31 7.55
CA PRO A 34 2.99 21.85 8.89
C PRO A 34 1.48 21.97 9.16
N GLU A 35 0.91 23.16 8.99
CA GLU A 35 -0.51 23.41 9.27
C GLU A 35 -1.44 22.59 8.35
N ALA A 36 -1.10 22.47 7.06
CA ALA A 36 -1.89 21.69 6.13
C ALA A 36 -1.82 20.18 6.43
N MET A 37 -0.66 19.68 6.85
CA MET A 37 -0.51 18.30 7.29
C MET A 37 -1.31 18.04 8.56
N ALA A 38 -1.18 18.90 9.57
CA ALA A 38 -1.90 18.80 10.83
C ALA A 38 -3.43 18.81 10.63
N MET A 39 -3.94 19.75 9.82
CA MET A 39 -5.36 19.81 9.46
C MET A 39 -5.83 18.55 8.73
N ALA A 40 -5.05 18.03 7.77
CA ALA A 40 -5.42 16.82 7.05
C ALA A 40 -5.48 15.59 7.97
N VAL A 41 -4.54 15.45 8.91
CA VAL A 41 -4.55 14.37 9.90
C VAL A 41 -5.76 14.50 10.83
N LYS A 42 -6.08 15.71 11.30
CA LYS A 42 -7.25 15.94 12.16
C LYS A 42 -8.55 15.54 11.48
N ILE A 43 -8.73 15.95 10.21
CA ILE A 43 -9.89 15.54 9.40
C ILE A 43 -9.94 14.02 9.26
N ILE A 44 -8.81 13.34 9.07
CA ILE A 44 -8.78 11.87 8.96
C ILE A 44 -9.21 11.20 10.27
N GLU A 45 -8.72 11.67 11.41
CA GLU A 45 -9.09 11.17 12.73
C GLU A 45 -10.60 11.30 12.96
N GLU A 46 -11.17 12.47 12.70
CA GLU A 46 -12.60 12.74 12.87
C GLU A 46 -13.49 11.87 11.96
N ASN A 47 -12.96 11.45 10.81
CA ASN A 47 -13.70 10.64 9.84
C ASN A 47 -13.33 9.14 9.92
N GLY A 48 -12.45 8.73 10.84
CA GLY A 48 -12.06 7.33 11.09
C GLY A 48 -11.35 6.63 9.93
N CYS A 49 -10.81 7.37 8.96
CA CYS A 49 -10.59 6.79 7.64
C CYS A 49 -9.24 6.07 7.45
N THR A 50 -9.16 5.22 6.42
CA THR A 50 -7.98 4.39 6.09
C THR A 50 -7.75 4.27 4.58
N ARG A 51 -6.57 4.67 4.03
CA ARG A 51 -6.07 4.24 2.68
C ARG A 51 -4.70 4.79 2.28
N VAL A 52 -3.92 3.96 1.56
CA VAL A 52 -2.64 4.33 0.95
C VAL A 52 -2.74 4.41 -0.59
N GLN A 53 -2.68 5.61 -1.17
CA GLN A 53 -2.38 5.83 -2.60
C GLN A 53 -0.87 6.00 -2.93
N ARG A 54 -0.46 6.08 -4.21
CA ARG A 54 0.96 6.03 -4.65
C ARG A 54 1.50 7.42 -5.03
N GLY A 55 2.73 7.73 -4.61
CA GLY A 55 3.51 8.90 -5.03
C GLY A 55 4.86 8.95 -4.32
N CYS A 56 5.80 9.78 -4.77
CA CYS A 56 7.04 10.10 -4.04
C CYS A 56 6.92 11.48 -3.36
N PHE A 57 5.73 11.85 -2.90
CA PHE A 57 5.53 13.08 -2.15
C PHE A 57 6.18 12.91 -0.78
N GLY A 58 7.10 13.80 -0.42
CA GLY A 58 7.76 13.80 0.89
C GLY A 58 9.17 13.18 0.95
N ALA A 59 9.68 12.56 -0.12
CA ALA A 59 11.09 12.12 -0.13
C ALA A 59 12.04 13.32 0.07
N THR A 60 11.71 14.48 -0.49
CA THR A 60 12.42 15.75 -0.27
C THR A 60 12.60 16.13 1.19
N LEU A 61 11.67 15.76 2.09
CA LEU A 61 11.75 16.07 3.52
C LEU A 61 12.90 15.34 4.21
N MET A 62 13.48 14.31 3.60
CA MET A 62 14.72 13.71 4.11
C MET A 62 15.90 14.68 4.09
N LYS A 63 15.87 15.69 3.20
CA LYS A 63 16.89 16.75 3.18
C LYS A 63 16.70 17.76 4.31
N THR A 64 15.48 17.87 4.85
CA THR A 64 15.09 18.87 5.86
C THR A 64 14.31 18.21 7.03
N PRO A 65 14.94 17.30 7.80
CA PRO A 65 14.26 16.59 8.89
C PRO A 65 13.68 17.52 9.96
N GLU A 66 14.26 18.69 10.16
CA GLU A 66 13.75 19.71 11.09
C GLU A 66 12.37 20.22 10.65
N LYS A 67 12.13 20.35 9.34
CA LYS A 67 10.81 20.68 8.79
C LYS A 67 9.82 19.54 9.01
N LEU A 68 10.25 18.28 8.93
CA LEU A 68 9.40 17.14 9.28
C LEU A 68 9.07 17.11 10.78
N ALA A 69 10.01 17.47 11.66
CA ALA A 69 9.73 17.63 13.09
C ALA A 69 8.68 18.73 13.34
N GLN A 70 8.77 19.87 12.66
CA GLN A 70 7.72 20.92 12.72
C GLN A 70 6.34 20.41 12.28
N ILE A 71 6.28 19.57 11.25
CA ILE A 71 5.02 18.92 10.83
C ILE A 71 4.47 18.03 11.95
N LEU A 72 5.33 17.24 12.62
CA LEU A 72 4.92 16.36 13.71
C LEU A 72 4.40 17.16 14.90
N TYR A 73 5.11 18.21 15.34
CA TYR A 73 4.64 19.09 16.40
C TYR A 73 3.30 19.73 16.07
N ALA A 74 3.11 20.24 14.84
CA ALA A 74 1.83 20.80 14.42
C ALA A 74 0.69 19.76 14.48
N ILE A 75 0.95 18.50 14.10
CA ILE A 75 -0.03 17.40 14.23
C ILE A 75 -0.38 17.16 15.71
N GLN A 76 0.61 17.13 16.60
CA GLN A 76 0.39 16.95 18.04
C GLN A 76 -0.40 18.12 18.66
N GLU A 77 -0.06 19.36 18.30
CA GLU A 77 -0.74 20.58 18.75
C GLU A 77 -2.22 20.63 18.34
N LYS A 78 -2.61 19.98 17.24
CA LYS A 78 -4.02 19.83 16.84
C LYS A 78 -4.81 18.81 17.67
N GLY A 79 -4.19 18.19 18.68
CA GLY A 79 -4.85 17.20 19.53
C GLY A 79 -5.28 15.96 18.73
N VAL A 80 -4.37 15.45 17.90
CA VAL A 80 -4.53 14.16 17.23
C VAL A 80 -4.04 13.05 18.16
N HIS A 81 -4.86 12.02 18.33
CA HIS A 81 -4.65 10.87 19.20
C HIS A 81 -4.35 9.57 18.44
N ILE A 82 -4.69 9.49 17.14
CA ILE A 82 -4.32 8.34 16.32
C ILE A 82 -2.79 8.25 16.12
N PRO A 83 -2.20 7.03 16.05
CA PRO A 83 -0.76 6.87 15.86
C PRO A 83 -0.24 7.51 14.56
N VAL A 84 0.85 8.27 14.66
CA VAL A 84 1.56 8.86 13.51
C VAL A 84 2.83 8.06 13.24
N THR A 85 2.94 7.53 12.02
CA THR A 85 4.10 6.74 11.56
C THR A 85 4.79 7.40 10.37
N ILE A 86 6.08 7.13 10.20
CA ILE A 86 6.86 7.66 9.07
C ILE A 86 7.22 6.54 8.11
N LYS A 87 7.07 6.80 6.80
CA LYS A 87 7.62 5.92 5.76
C LYS A 87 8.62 6.69 4.91
N CYS A 88 9.88 6.28 4.92
CA CYS A 88 10.97 6.95 4.23
C CYS A 88 11.80 5.98 3.36
N ARG A 89 12.94 6.49 2.89
CA ARG A 89 13.96 5.80 2.09
C ARG A 89 15.27 5.80 2.89
N THR A 90 16.33 5.19 2.37
CA THR A 90 17.66 5.25 3.00
C THR A 90 18.42 6.56 2.71
N GLY A 91 17.90 7.39 1.82
CA GLY A 91 18.52 8.64 1.39
C GLY A 91 17.84 9.20 0.14
N VAL A 92 18.16 10.45 -0.21
CA VAL A 92 17.59 11.16 -1.35
C VAL A 92 18.61 12.00 -2.11
N ASP A 93 18.67 11.78 -3.42
CA ASP A 93 19.71 12.34 -4.29
C ASP A 93 21.10 12.18 -3.66
N GLU A 94 21.89 13.24 -3.50
CA GLU A 94 23.23 13.20 -2.91
C GLU A 94 23.21 13.17 -1.36
N VAL A 95 22.06 13.33 -0.73
CA VAL A 95 21.87 13.21 0.73
C VAL A 95 21.52 11.76 1.04
N ASP A 96 22.50 10.87 0.94
CA ASP A 96 22.32 9.43 1.09
C ASP A 96 23.46 8.72 1.82
N SER A 97 24.21 9.43 2.67
CA SER A 97 25.17 8.80 3.59
C SER A 97 24.47 8.06 4.75
N TYR A 98 25.24 7.31 5.54
CA TYR A 98 24.74 6.73 6.79
C TYR A 98 24.38 7.84 7.79
N GLU A 99 25.24 8.84 7.88
CA GLU A 99 25.17 9.98 8.78
C GLU A 99 23.93 10.82 8.48
N ASP A 100 23.57 11.00 7.21
CA ASP A 100 22.34 11.68 6.80
C ASP A 100 21.08 10.95 7.29
N LEU A 101 21.05 9.62 7.14
CA LEU A 101 19.93 8.80 7.61
C LEU A 101 19.87 8.79 9.14
N SER A 102 21.00 8.62 9.82
CA SER A 102 21.07 8.63 11.28
C SER A 102 20.64 10.00 11.84
N ARG A 103 21.08 11.11 11.23
CA ARG A 103 20.61 12.47 11.56
C ARG A 103 19.10 12.60 11.37
N PHE A 104 18.58 12.13 10.24
CA PHE A 104 17.14 12.15 9.96
C PHE A 104 16.35 11.42 11.06
N ILE A 105 16.75 10.19 11.41
CA ILE A 105 16.09 9.40 12.46
C ILE A 105 16.26 10.04 13.84
N SER A 106 17.44 10.57 14.17
CA SER A 106 17.72 11.27 15.43
C SER A 106 16.80 12.48 15.63
N VAL A 107 16.59 13.29 14.60
CA VAL A 107 15.66 14.44 14.67
C VAL A 107 14.23 13.99 14.95
N LEU A 108 13.75 12.94 14.26
CA LEU A 108 12.40 12.41 14.48
C LEU A 108 12.25 11.78 15.85
N SER A 109 13.27 11.05 16.30
CA SER A 109 13.32 10.42 17.62
C SER A 109 13.12 11.43 18.74
N LYS A 110 13.71 12.62 18.64
CA LYS A 110 13.62 13.67 19.66
C LYS A 110 12.22 14.29 19.80
N THR A 111 11.32 14.01 18.85
CA THR A 111 9.94 14.52 18.93
C THR A 111 9.06 13.69 19.87
N ASP A 112 9.45 12.45 20.19
CA ASP A 112 8.64 11.47 20.95
C ASP A 112 7.26 11.12 20.37
N ILE A 113 6.89 11.72 19.23
CA ILE A 113 5.60 11.53 18.53
C ILE A 113 5.61 10.26 17.68
N VAL A 114 6.73 9.98 17.00
CA VAL A 114 6.84 8.85 16.06
C VAL A 114 7.42 7.64 16.78
N ARG A 115 6.61 6.58 16.88
CA ARG A 115 7.02 5.30 17.50
C ARG A 115 7.27 4.17 16.49
N HIS A 116 6.95 4.40 15.21
CA HIS A 116 7.16 3.40 14.16
C HIS A 116 7.60 4.05 12.85
N ILE A 117 8.70 3.54 12.29
CA ILE A 117 9.29 4.03 11.04
C ILE A 117 9.46 2.86 10.05
N ILE A 118 8.91 3.03 8.85
CA ILE A 118 9.08 2.09 7.75
C ILE A 118 10.14 2.62 6.77
N ILE A 119 11.28 1.93 6.67
CA ILE A 119 12.38 2.34 5.78
C ILE A 119 12.38 1.47 4.53
N HIS A 120 12.16 2.08 3.36
CA HIS A 120 12.50 1.41 2.11
C HIS A 120 14.02 1.42 1.96
N ALA A 121 14.64 0.24 1.93
CA ALA A 121 16.08 -0.01 1.89
C ALA A 121 16.75 0.37 0.56
N ARG A 122 16.29 1.42 -0.12
CA ARG A 122 16.90 2.00 -1.32
C ARG A 122 16.80 3.52 -1.21
N LYS A 123 17.78 4.25 -1.71
CA LYS A 123 17.66 5.70 -1.90
C LYS A 123 16.58 6.03 -2.93
N CYS A 124 16.17 7.29 -2.95
CA CYS A 124 15.30 7.85 -3.98
C CYS A 124 16.04 8.95 -4.75
N TRP A 125 16.02 8.88 -6.06
CA TRP A 125 16.37 9.99 -6.93
C TRP A 125 15.10 10.79 -7.23
N ILE A 126 15.06 12.07 -6.89
CA ILE A 126 13.91 12.94 -7.18
C ILE A 126 13.88 13.21 -8.68
N ASN A 127 15.05 13.55 -9.24
CA ASN A 127 15.22 13.88 -10.64
C ASN A 127 16.01 12.79 -11.37
N GLY A 128 15.91 12.75 -12.70
CA GLY A 128 16.74 11.90 -13.55
C GLY A 128 16.22 10.47 -13.79
N ILE A 129 15.35 9.90 -12.94
CA ILE A 129 14.75 8.58 -13.21
C ILE A 129 13.27 8.46 -12.81
N SER A 130 12.52 7.63 -13.53
CA SER A 130 11.10 7.39 -13.27
C SER A 130 10.85 6.67 -11.93
N PRO A 131 9.63 6.76 -11.33
CA PRO A 131 9.29 6.02 -10.12
C PRO A 131 9.49 4.50 -10.23
N LYS A 132 9.36 3.92 -11.44
CA LYS A 132 9.65 2.51 -11.70
C LYS A 132 11.14 2.23 -11.56
N LYS A 133 11.98 3.06 -12.22
CA LYS A 133 13.44 2.98 -12.15
C LYS A 133 13.94 3.20 -10.71
N ASN A 134 13.33 4.11 -9.94
CA ASN A 134 13.60 4.33 -8.51
C ASN A 134 13.35 3.12 -7.58
N ARG A 135 12.72 2.05 -8.08
CA ARG A 135 12.51 0.79 -7.35
C ARG A 135 13.33 -0.37 -7.91
N GLN A 136 14.21 -0.10 -8.88
CA GLN A 136 14.96 -1.11 -9.62
C GLN A 136 16.45 -0.77 -9.72
N ILE A 137 16.80 0.51 -9.93
CA ILE A 137 18.16 0.95 -10.19
C ILE A 137 19.00 1.11 -8.90
N PRO A 138 18.62 1.93 -7.90
CA PRO A 138 19.51 2.12 -6.75
C PRO A 138 19.61 0.83 -5.93
N PRO A 139 20.79 0.36 -5.52
CA PRO A 139 20.94 -0.92 -4.83
C PRO A 139 20.14 -0.98 -3.52
N LEU A 140 19.81 -2.20 -3.09
CA LEU A 140 19.25 -2.42 -1.76
C LEU A 140 20.37 -2.33 -0.71
N ASP A 141 20.07 -1.68 0.40
CA ASP A 141 20.99 -1.54 1.53
C ASP A 141 20.24 -1.89 2.82
N TYR A 142 20.13 -3.20 3.08
CA TYR A 142 19.43 -3.72 4.25
C TYR A 142 20.26 -3.56 5.53
N SER A 143 21.58 -3.70 5.46
CA SER A 143 22.47 -3.56 6.61
C SER A 143 22.37 -2.16 7.22
N ARG A 144 22.22 -1.12 6.40
CA ARG A 144 21.97 0.24 6.88
C ARG A 144 20.69 0.35 7.70
N VAL A 145 19.62 -0.31 7.28
CA VAL A 145 18.34 -0.31 8.03
C VAL A 145 18.49 -1.06 9.35
N ARG A 146 19.18 -2.21 9.36
CA ARG A 146 19.46 -3.00 10.57
C ARG A 146 20.25 -2.18 11.59
N ARG A 147 21.33 -1.53 11.15
CA ARG A 147 22.16 -0.66 12.01
C ARG A 147 21.36 0.49 12.64
N ILE A 148 20.47 1.12 11.87
CA ILE A 148 19.57 2.16 12.41
C ILE A 148 18.63 1.57 13.47
N ALA A 149 18.05 0.39 13.23
CA ALA A 149 17.17 -0.22 14.21
C ALA A 149 17.89 -0.55 15.53
N GLU A 150 19.15 -1.02 15.46
CA GLU A 150 20.01 -1.27 16.62
C GLU A 150 20.34 0.01 17.40
N GLU A 151 20.60 1.13 16.71
CA GLU A 151 20.98 2.41 17.34
C GLU A 151 19.77 3.16 17.97
N PHE A 152 18.54 2.84 17.57
CA PHE A 152 17.31 3.50 18.05
C PHE A 152 16.28 2.48 18.60
N PRO A 153 16.61 1.71 19.66
CA PRO A 153 15.78 0.58 20.13
C PRO A 153 14.42 0.99 20.70
N HIS A 154 14.17 2.27 20.97
CA HIS A 154 12.90 2.81 21.46
C HIS A 154 11.91 3.17 20.32
N ILE A 155 12.31 2.97 19.05
CA ILE A 155 11.47 3.16 17.87
C ILE A 155 11.34 1.80 17.19
N ASN A 156 10.11 1.42 16.85
CA ASN A 156 9.89 0.23 16.03
C ASN A 156 10.29 0.54 14.58
N PHE A 157 10.95 -0.40 13.92
CA PHE A 157 11.33 -0.30 12.52
C PHE A 157 10.69 -1.42 11.69
N SER A 158 10.18 -1.06 10.51
CA SER A 158 9.87 -2.05 9.49
C SER A 158 10.65 -1.84 8.22
N ILE A 159 11.24 -2.90 7.71
CA ILE A 159 12.05 -2.86 6.50
C ILE A 159 11.20 -3.08 5.25
N ASN A 160 11.54 -2.41 4.16
CA ASN A 160 10.80 -2.49 2.90
C ASN A 160 11.72 -2.54 1.69
N GLY A 161 11.27 -3.26 0.66
CA GLY A 161 11.86 -3.25 -0.68
C GLY A 161 12.61 -4.53 -1.01
N GLY A 162 12.33 -5.14 -2.15
CA GLY A 162 13.05 -6.34 -2.63
C GLY A 162 12.62 -7.67 -1.99
N ILE A 163 11.88 -7.64 -0.89
CA ILE A 163 11.46 -8.85 -0.14
C ILE A 163 10.32 -9.56 -0.88
N ASP A 164 10.56 -10.82 -1.26
CA ASP A 164 9.65 -11.60 -2.11
C ASP A 164 9.55 -13.11 -1.78
N SER A 165 10.17 -13.56 -0.68
CA SER A 165 10.08 -14.93 -0.17
C SER A 165 9.81 -14.94 1.35
N ILE A 166 9.30 -16.07 1.85
CA ILE A 166 9.03 -16.28 3.28
C ILE A 166 10.34 -16.32 4.08
N GLU A 167 11.36 -16.96 3.54
CA GLU A 167 12.68 -17.06 4.14
C GLU A 167 13.30 -15.67 4.35
N SER A 168 13.19 -14.79 3.33
CA SER A 168 13.66 -13.40 3.43
C SER A 168 12.86 -12.60 4.48
N ILE A 169 11.55 -12.84 4.61
CA ILE A 169 10.75 -12.21 5.67
C ILE A 169 11.29 -12.61 7.04
N ASN A 170 11.45 -13.91 7.29
CA ASN A 170 11.95 -14.44 8.56
C ASN A 170 13.38 -13.93 8.87
N GLU A 171 14.26 -13.89 7.87
CA GLU A 171 15.62 -13.34 8.05
C GLU A 171 15.58 -11.87 8.49
N HIS A 172 14.70 -11.06 7.89
CA HIS A 172 14.56 -9.66 8.25
C HIS A 172 13.96 -9.48 9.64
N LEU A 173 12.95 -10.28 10.01
CA LEU A 173 12.30 -10.22 11.33
C LEU A 173 13.25 -10.55 12.50
N ASN A 174 14.39 -11.20 12.24
CA ASN A 174 15.43 -11.37 13.26
C ASN A 174 16.17 -10.06 13.64
N ASN A 175 16.00 -8.99 12.87
CA ASN A 175 16.79 -7.76 13.02
C ASN A 175 15.93 -6.49 13.13
N VAL A 176 14.64 -6.55 12.77
CA VAL A 176 13.72 -5.40 12.80
C VAL A 176 12.32 -5.87 13.21
N ASP A 177 11.50 -4.96 13.72
CA ASP A 177 10.18 -5.26 14.27
C ASP A 177 9.12 -5.64 13.23
N GLY A 178 9.39 -5.40 11.94
CA GLY A 178 8.44 -5.78 10.90
C GLY A 178 8.97 -5.72 9.47
N VAL A 179 8.16 -6.24 8.56
CA VAL A 179 8.43 -6.26 7.12
C VAL A 179 7.24 -5.69 6.37
N MET A 180 7.49 -4.72 5.49
CA MET A 180 6.48 -4.22 4.56
C MET A 180 6.69 -4.79 3.16
N ILE A 181 5.63 -5.40 2.62
CA ILE A 181 5.64 -6.03 1.29
C ILE A 181 4.77 -5.22 0.33
N GLY A 182 5.28 -5.02 -0.88
CA GLY A 182 4.59 -4.21 -1.91
C GLY A 182 4.34 -4.98 -3.20
N ARG A 183 5.34 -4.98 -4.08
CA ARG A 183 5.18 -5.50 -5.46
C ARG A 183 4.91 -7.00 -5.52
N LYS A 184 5.42 -7.79 -4.57
CA LYS A 184 5.22 -9.23 -4.51
C LYS A 184 3.73 -9.56 -4.40
N VAL A 185 3.01 -8.96 -3.44
CA VAL A 185 1.55 -9.13 -3.27
C VAL A 185 0.76 -8.74 -4.52
N ILE A 186 1.19 -7.72 -5.28
CA ILE A 186 0.50 -7.37 -6.54
C ILE A 186 0.75 -8.40 -7.65
N LYS A 187 1.96 -8.97 -7.70
CA LYS A 187 2.33 -9.99 -8.70
C LYS A 187 1.82 -11.38 -8.34
N ASP A 188 1.60 -11.63 -7.07
CA ASP A 188 1.27 -12.92 -6.49
C ASP A 188 0.41 -12.68 -5.23
N PRO A 189 -0.90 -12.41 -5.38
CA PRO A 189 -1.76 -12.07 -4.25
C PRO A 189 -1.88 -13.19 -3.22
N LEU A 190 -1.80 -14.45 -3.66
CA LEU A 190 -1.84 -15.63 -2.79
C LEU A 190 -0.62 -15.74 -1.88
N PHE A 191 0.46 -14.98 -2.14
CA PHE A 191 1.57 -14.90 -1.21
C PHE A 191 1.18 -14.37 0.18
N LEU A 192 0.09 -13.60 0.28
CA LEU A 192 -0.45 -13.22 1.59
C LEU A 192 -0.97 -14.45 2.36
N SER A 193 -1.58 -15.41 1.69
CA SER A 193 -2.00 -16.67 2.32
C SER A 193 -0.80 -17.49 2.78
N ASP A 194 0.28 -17.51 2.00
CA ASP A 194 1.53 -18.18 2.39
C ASP A 194 2.13 -17.55 3.66
N ILE A 195 2.11 -16.21 3.76
CA ILE A 195 2.55 -15.48 4.95
C ILE A 195 1.66 -15.79 6.17
N GLU A 196 0.34 -15.73 5.99
CA GLU A 196 -0.64 -15.99 7.04
C GLU A 196 -0.49 -17.41 7.62
N GLN A 197 -0.27 -18.38 6.75
CA GLN A 197 -0.04 -19.76 7.16
C GLN A 197 1.28 -19.93 7.90
N GLU A 198 2.39 -19.42 7.36
CA GLU A 198 3.71 -19.65 7.95
C GLU A 198 3.90 -18.88 9.26
N LEU A 199 3.54 -17.58 9.29
CA LEU A 199 3.86 -16.72 10.44
C LEU A 199 2.81 -16.81 11.55
N TYR A 200 1.54 -17.07 11.20
CA TYR A 200 0.44 -17.01 12.15
C TYR A 200 -0.35 -18.32 12.27
N GLY A 201 -0.02 -19.34 11.47
CA GLY A 201 -0.76 -20.61 11.47
C GLY A 201 -2.19 -20.49 10.93
N THR A 202 -2.54 -19.37 10.30
CA THR A 202 -3.87 -19.13 9.74
C THR A 202 -4.09 -20.06 8.55
N GLN A 203 -5.18 -20.83 8.58
CA GLN A 203 -5.52 -21.69 7.45
C GLN A 203 -5.96 -20.85 6.24
N PRO A 204 -5.33 -21.03 5.06
CA PRO A 204 -5.73 -20.31 3.85
C PRO A 204 -7.20 -20.56 3.52
N LYS A 205 -7.92 -19.48 3.17
CA LYS A 205 -9.27 -19.62 2.61
C LYS A 205 -9.19 -20.36 1.27
N PRO A 206 -10.18 -21.23 0.98
CA PRO A 206 -10.29 -21.85 -0.33
C PRO A 206 -10.30 -20.83 -1.45
N PHE A 207 -9.66 -21.13 -2.58
CA PHE A 207 -9.65 -20.28 -3.77
C PHE A 207 -11.06 -19.87 -4.19
N SER A 208 -12.01 -20.81 -4.18
CA SER A 208 -13.40 -20.55 -4.56
C SER A 208 -14.10 -19.57 -3.61
N THR A 209 -13.85 -19.68 -2.30
CA THR A 209 -14.36 -18.75 -1.29
C THR A 209 -13.81 -17.34 -1.50
N VAL A 210 -12.50 -17.21 -1.73
CA VAL A 210 -11.87 -15.89 -2.00
C VAL A 210 -12.49 -15.23 -3.23
N ILE A 211 -12.68 -15.99 -4.32
CA ILE A 211 -13.35 -15.46 -5.51
C ILE A 211 -14.79 -15.08 -5.22
N SER A 212 -15.57 -15.95 -4.56
CA SER A 212 -16.99 -15.70 -4.27
C SER A 212 -17.18 -14.44 -3.41
N GLU A 213 -16.40 -14.28 -2.34
CA GLU A 213 -16.41 -13.07 -1.51
C GLU A 213 -16.03 -11.82 -2.31
N TYR A 214 -15.04 -11.92 -3.20
CA TYR A 214 -14.63 -10.79 -4.03
C TYR A 214 -15.67 -10.40 -5.10
N LEU A 215 -16.39 -11.38 -5.67
CA LEU A 215 -17.50 -11.13 -6.59
C LEU A 215 -18.71 -10.50 -5.87
N ALA A 216 -19.00 -10.93 -4.64
CA ALA A 216 -20.01 -10.29 -3.80
C ALA A 216 -19.64 -8.83 -3.50
N TYR A 217 -18.39 -8.58 -3.10
CA TYR A 217 -17.85 -7.23 -2.94
C TYR A 217 -17.99 -6.40 -4.23
N ALA A 218 -17.67 -6.96 -5.40
CA ALA A 218 -17.81 -6.25 -6.67
C ALA A 218 -19.26 -5.83 -6.96
N THR A 219 -20.24 -6.66 -6.62
CA THR A 219 -21.66 -6.32 -6.68
C THR A 219 -22.00 -5.17 -5.74
N GLU A 220 -21.57 -5.23 -4.48
CA GLU A 220 -21.80 -4.15 -3.50
C GLU A 220 -21.21 -2.81 -3.98
N GLN A 221 -19.98 -2.82 -4.51
CA GLN A 221 -19.34 -1.62 -5.05
C GLN A 221 -20.11 -1.03 -6.24
N SER A 222 -20.85 -1.86 -6.98
CA SER A 222 -21.67 -1.39 -8.10
C SER A 222 -22.92 -0.65 -7.65
N ASN A 223 -23.41 -0.95 -6.44
CA ASN A 223 -24.60 -0.34 -5.84
C ASN A 223 -24.30 0.97 -5.10
N LEU A 224 -23.02 1.30 -4.87
CA LEU A 224 -22.65 2.55 -4.23
C LEU A 224 -22.98 3.75 -5.12
N SER A 225 -23.69 4.72 -4.54
CA SER A 225 -23.93 6.04 -5.11
C SER A 225 -22.67 6.89 -5.03
N LEU A 226 -21.72 6.62 -5.93
CA LEU A 226 -20.50 7.40 -6.04
C LEU A 226 -20.66 8.53 -7.06
N PRO A 227 -20.05 9.70 -6.82
CA PRO A 227 -20.05 10.80 -7.80
C PRO A 227 -19.41 10.38 -9.14
N PHE A 228 -18.55 9.36 -9.11
CA PHE A 228 -17.98 8.72 -10.29
C PHE A 228 -17.91 7.21 -10.07
N LYS A 229 -18.47 6.42 -10.99
CA LYS A 229 -18.33 4.96 -10.92
C LYS A 229 -16.92 4.55 -11.38
N PRO A 230 -16.22 3.69 -10.61
CA PRO A 230 -14.87 3.27 -10.94
C PRO A 230 -14.84 2.46 -12.24
N SER A 231 -13.71 2.47 -12.95
CA SER A 231 -13.55 1.61 -14.12
C SER A 231 -13.50 0.13 -13.71
N LEU A 232 -14.10 -0.76 -14.50
CA LEU A 232 -13.96 -2.23 -14.36
C LEU A 232 -12.50 -2.68 -14.16
N ASN A 233 -11.55 -1.97 -14.79
CA ASN A 233 -10.13 -2.27 -14.67
C ASN A 233 -9.55 -2.13 -13.26
N ILE A 234 -10.21 -1.37 -12.37
CA ILE A 234 -9.76 -1.24 -10.98
C ILE A 234 -9.99 -2.56 -10.23
N LEU A 235 -11.16 -3.18 -10.43
CA LEU A 235 -11.53 -4.44 -9.79
C LEU A 235 -10.92 -5.68 -10.47
N LEU A 236 -10.41 -5.57 -11.68
CA LEU A 236 -9.65 -6.67 -12.29
C LEU A 236 -8.26 -6.85 -11.66
N LYS A 237 -7.65 -5.78 -11.13
CA LYS A 237 -6.26 -5.83 -10.66
C LYS A 237 -6.00 -6.85 -9.56
N PRO A 238 -6.84 -6.97 -8.51
CA PRO A 238 -6.63 -7.97 -7.45
C PRO A 238 -6.70 -9.40 -7.96
N ILE A 239 -7.57 -9.69 -8.94
CA ILE A 239 -7.81 -11.05 -9.41
C ILE A 239 -6.92 -11.48 -10.58
N TYR A 240 -6.29 -10.53 -11.30
CA TYR A 240 -5.49 -10.83 -12.49
C TYR A 240 -4.37 -11.85 -12.28
N ASN A 241 -3.78 -11.88 -11.10
CA ASN A 241 -2.61 -12.70 -10.81
C ASN A 241 -2.91 -13.83 -9.82
N LEU A 242 -4.18 -14.15 -9.57
CA LEU A 242 -4.55 -15.27 -8.68
C LEU A 242 -4.22 -16.64 -9.29
N ILE A 243 -4.29 -16.76 -10.62
CA ILE A 243 -3.89 -17.97 -11.35
C ILE A 243 -2.46 -17.79 -11.86
N LYS A 244 -1.57 -18.73 -11.51
CA LYS A 244 -0.16 -18.74 -11.90
C LYS A 244 0.06 -19.50 -13.23
N GLY A 245 1.26 -19.38 -13.80
CA GLY A 245 1.69 -20.14 -14.97
C GLY A 245 0.95 -19.83 -16.28
N THR A 246 0.93 -20.80 -17.19
CA THR A 246 0.34 -20.69 -18.54
C THR A 246 -1.18 -20.49 -18.50
N LYS A 247 -1.88 -21.19 -17.59
CA LYS A 247 -3.30 -20.96 -17.32
C LYS A 247 -3.58 -19.53 -16.86
N GLY A 248 -2.72 -18.98 -16.00
CA GLY A 248 -2.80 -17.58 -15.57
C GLY A 248 -2.64 -16.58 -16.69
N LYS A 249 -1.70 -16.82 -17.63
CA LYS A 249 -1.56 -15.99 -18.83
C LYS A 249 -2.83 -15.99 -19.67
N ARG A 250 -3.38 -17.19 -19.95
CA ARG A 250 -4.64 -17.34 -20.70
C ARG A 250 -5.82 -16.64 -20.00
N TYR A 251 -5.94 -16.81 -18.68
CA TYR A 251 -6.97 -16.15 -17.86
C TYR A 251 -6.93 -14.63 -17.98
N ARG A 252 -5.74 -14.01 -17.86
CA ARG A 252 -5.60 -12.55 -18.01
C ARG A 252 -5.98 -12.07 -19.41
N THR A 253 -5.55 -12.79 -20.45
CA THR A 253 -5.91 -12.47 -21.84
C THR A 253 -7.43 -12.54 -22.02
N LEU A 254 -8.07 -13.62 -21.55
CA LEU A 254 -9.50 -13.83 -21.66
C LEU A 254 -10.31 -12.75 -20.92
N LEU A 255 -9.92 -12.41 -19.69
CA LEU A 255 -10.52 -11.30 -18.94
C LEU A 255 -10.44 -9.97 -19.70
N GLN A 256 -9.26 -9.64 -20.23
CA GLN A 256 -9.07 -8.40 -20.99
C GLN A 256 -9.92 -8.35 -22.26
N GLU A 257 -10.00 -9.47 -22.98
CA GLU A 257 -10.83 -9.59 -24.19
C GLU A 257 -12.32 -9.44 -23.88
N LYS A 258 -12.84 -10.17 -22.90
CA LYS A 258 -14.25 -10.08 -22.47
C LYS A 258 -14.58 -8.68 -21.96
N CYS A 259 -13.74 -8.09 -21.11
CA CYS A 259 -13.96 -6.71 -20.64
C CYS A 259 -13.92 -5.68 -21.77
N ARG A 260 -13.06 -5.85 -22.79
CA ARG A 260 -13.02 -4.95 -23.96
C ARG A 260 -14.31 -5.04 -24.77
N LYS A 261 -14.85 -6.24 -24.97
CA LYS A 261 -16.13 -6.47 -25.67
C LYS A 261 -17.33 -5.89 -24.90
N CYS A 262 -17.28 -5.85 -23.58
CA CYS A 262 -18.34 -5.30 -22.73
C CYS A 262 -18.31 -3.77 -22.64
N ARG A 263 -17.11 -3.16 -22.60
CA ARG A 263 -16.93 -1.70 -22.57
C ARG A 263 -17.54 -0.96 -23.76
N SER A 264 -17.70 -1.63 -24.91
CA SER A 264 -18.38 -1.01 -26.05
C SER A 264 -19.89 -0.87 -25.84
N LYS A 265 -20.47 -1.57 -24.84
CA LYS A 265 -21.91 -1.61 -24.57
C LYS A 265 -22.31 -0.90 -23.27
N GLU A 266 -21.43 -0.83 -22.28
CA GLU A 266 -21.75 -0.26 -20.96
C GLU A 266 -20.67 0.72 -20.49
N ARG A 267 -21.07 1.99 -20.25
CA ARG A 267 -20.16 3.09 -19.89
C ARG A 267 -19.88 3.19 -18.38
N THR A 268 -20.74 2.59 -17.55
CA THR A 268 -20.66 2.60 -16.09
C THR A 268 -20.32 1.21 -15.55
N PHE A 269 -19.82 1.14 -14.32
CA PHE A 269 -19.51 -0.14 -13.68
C PHE A 269 -20.80 -0.89 -13.31
N ASN A 270 -20.88 -2.15 -13.77
CA ASN A 270 -21.94 -3.11 -13.48
C ASN A 270 -21.32 -4.35 -12.82
N GLY A 271 -21.71 -4.64 -11.58
CA GLY A 271 -21.16 -5.73 -10.78
C GLY A 271 -21.57 -7.11 -11.30
N GLU A 272 -22.82 -7.27 -11.75
CA GLU A 272 -23.29 -8.53 -12.35
C GLU A 272 -22.52 -8.87 -13.62
N LEU A 273 -22.34 -7.87 -14.50
CA LEU A 273 -21.55 -8.07 -15.72
C LEU A 273 -20.10 -8.43 -15.39
N PHE A 274 -19.50 -7.76 -14.40
CA PHE A 274 -18.16 -8.10 -13.93
C PHE A 274 -18.09 -9.55 -13.42
N ASN A 275 -19.05 -9.95 -12.58
CA ASN A 275 -19.10 -11.29 -12.01
C ASN A 275 -19.23 -12.36 -13.10
N ASN A 276 -20.11 -12.16 -14.08
CA ASN A 276 -20.27 -13.07 -15.21
C ASN A 276 -18.98 -13.22 -16.03
N ILE A 277 -18.31 -12.10 -16.34
CA ILE A 277 -17.03 -12.13 -17.05
C ILE A 277 -15.99 -12.96 -16.28
N VAL A 278 -15.89 -12.75 -14.98
CA VAL A 278 -14.93 -13.46 -14.13
C VAL A 278 -15.25 -14.95 -14.03
N ALA A 279 -16.51 -15.29 -13.72
CA ALA A 279 -16.96 -16.68 -13.56
C ALA A 279 -16.80 -17.48 -14.86
N GLU A 280 -17.23 -16.93 -16.02
CA GLU A 280 -17.04 -17.58 -17.32
C GLU A 280 -15.55 -17.79 -17.63
N SER A 281 -14.72 -16.79 -17.34
CA SER A 281 -13.28 -16.88 -17.56
C SER A 281 -12.62 -17.94 -16.68
N LEU A 282 -13.08 -18.10 -15.44
CA LEU A 282 -12.60 -19.15 -14.55
C LEU A 282 -13.05 -20.53 -15.03
N THR A 283 -14.32 -20.69 -15.41
CA THR A 283 -14.86 -21.95 -15.96
C THR A 283 -14.11 -22.39 -17.21
N GLU A 284 -13.80 -21.47 -18.12
CA GLU A 284 -13.04 -21.78 -19.35
C GLU A 284 -11.60 -22.22 -19.07
N ILE A 285 -10.97 -21.66 -18.03
CA ILE A 285 -9.55 -21.90 -17.73
C ILE A 285 -9.34 -23.09 -16.78
N LEU A 286 -10.24 -23.27 -15.83
CA LEU A 286 -10.10 -24.21 -14.72
C LEU A 286 -11.10 -25.38 -14.77
N GLY A 287 -12.14 -25.33 -15.60
CA GLY A 287 -13.27 -26.27 -15.57
C GLY A 287 -14.38 -25.79 -14.63
N SER A 288 -15.62 -26.29 -14.79
CA SER A 288 -16.78 -25.89 -13.98
C SER A 288 -16.65 -26.26 -12.50
N ASP A 289 -15.76 -27.18 -12.17
CA ASP A 289 -15.41 -27.63 -10.82
C ASP A 289 -14.58 -26.59 -10.04
N TRP A 290 -14.20 -25.45 -10.65
CA TRP A 290 -13.39 -24.43 -9.97
C TRP A 290 -14.04 -23.89 -8.69
N THR A 291 -15.36 -23.93 -8.60
CA THR A 291 -16.14 -23.57 -7.41
C THR A 291 -15.91 -24.49 -6.22
N MET A 292 -15.40 -25.70 -6.46
CA MET A 292 -15.09 -26.70 -5.44
C MET A 292 -13.59 -26.75 -5.08
N ARG A 293 -12.75 -25.92 -5.72
CA ARG A 293 -11.31 -25.90 -5.48
C ARG A 293 -10.97 -25.27 -4.14
N ARG A 294 -10.18 -26.00 -3.36
CA ARG A 294 -9.46 -25.50 -2.18
C ARG A 294 -8.33 -24.59 -2.62
#